data_AF-A0A847N1C5-F1
#
_entry.id   AF-A0A847N1C5-F1
#
_cell.length_a   1.000
_cell.length_b   1.000
_cell.length_c   1.000
_cell.angle_alpha   90.00
_cell.angle_beta   90.00
_cell.angle_gamma   90.00
#
_symmetry.space_group_name_H-M   'P 1'
#
loop_
_entity.id
_entity.type
_entity.pdbx_description
1 polymer ?
#
loop_
_entity_poly.entity_id
_entity_poly.type
_entity_poly.pdbx_seq_one_letter_code
_entity_poly.pdbx_strand_id
1 'polypeptide(L)'
;MGLLLRLSTRYAFSSQNRHRSTSVRIALGLALCLFAIVAVLSFMQALQRNQFEDIRTFESFDLQVQLQQSNLEEAQEVAKRIEALDSVSSAFVYADIPVITQAQDGTTVAGRMRAIEAEGRFAEQLNSYRGTIFSEGKLASSYSNSRSIKVGDELKVTLLRKGRQATVIPAQRTLEIGALYYTTSYDFDHTTFLTDLPTLLLLNPDAPLKIGVYTEQAVDGVKQELMTLGFPQASTWREINASLYGAMELEQKMMTLMLFLMVIVVLVHIRNSSRRLLLAKQREI
;
A
#
# COMPACT_ATOMS: atom_id res chain seq x y z
N MET A 1 -30.35 -30.59 25.08
CA MET A 1 -29.93 -29.25 24.60
C MET A 1 -31.05 -28.47 23.90
N GLY A 2 -31.67 -29.00 22.84
CA GLY A 2 -32.68 -28.26 22.05
C GLY A 2 -33.96 -27.84 22.80
N LEU A 3 -34.39 -28.63 23.80
CA LEU A 3 -35.57 -28.32 24.61
C LEU A 3 -35.34 -27.11 25.53
N LEU A 4 -34.13 -27.01 26.10
CA LEU A 4 -33.69 -25.86 26.90
C LEU A 4 -33.59 -24.59 26.05
N LEU A 5 -32.98 -24.68 24.85
CA LEU A 5 -32.92 -23.57 23.89
C LEU A 5 -34.30 -23.06 23.47
N ARG A 6 -35.25 -23.97 23.18
CA ARG A 6 -36.64 -23.61 22.86
C ARG A 6 -37.39 -22.99 24.03
N LEU A 7 -37.18 -23.47 25.25
CA LEU A 7 -37.77 -22.89 26.45
C LEU A 7 -37.20 -21.50 26.76
N SER A 8 -35.88 -21.32 26.67
CA SER A 8 -35.21 -20.04 26.90
C SER A 8 -35.63 -18.98 25.88
N THR A 9 -35.70 -19.32 24.59
CA THR A 9 -36.15 -18.40 23.53
C THR A 9 -37.62 -18.04 23.67
N ARG A 10 -38.50 -19.02 23.92
CA ARG A 10 -39.93 -18.75 24.22
C ARG A 10 -40.10 -17.84 25.42
N TYR A 11 -39.37 -18.09 26.51
CA TYR A 11 -39.51 -17.30 27.74
C TYR A 11 -38.99 -15.87 27.57
N ALA A 12 -37.86 -15.67 26.88
CA ALA A 12 -37.26 -14.35 26.67
C ALA A 12 -38.08 -13.44 25.72
N PHE A 13 -38.75 -14.02 24.72
CA PHE A 13 -39.44 -13.26 23.67
C PHE A 13 -40.98 -13.43 23.63
N SER A 14 -41.58 -14.17 24.57
CA SER A 14 -43.05 -14.35 24.67
C SER A 14 -43.81 -13.03 24.86
N SER A 15 -44.95 -12.88 24.18
CA SER A 15 -45.85 -11.72 24.29
C SER A 15 -46.50 -11.56 25.67
N GLN A 16 -46.58 -12.64 26.45
CA GLN A 16 -47.15 -12.64 27.80
C GLN A 16 -46.15 -12.21 28.89
N ASN A 17 -44.86 -12.02 28.54
CA ASN A 17 -43.82 -11.69 29.50
C ASN A 17 -43.70 -10.16 29.70
N ARG A 18 -44.02 -9.67 30.90
CA ARG A 18 -43.95 -8.25 31.29
C ARG A 18 -42.56 -7.62 31.10
N HIS A 19 -41.52 -8.43 30.99
CA HIS A 19 -40.13 -7.98 30.80
C HIS A 19 -39.57 -8.15 29.38
N ARG A 20 -40.40 -8.52 28.38
CA ARG A 20 -39.99 -8.68 26.96
C ARG A 20 -39.26 -7.46 26.41
N SER A 21 -39.73 -6.24 26.72
CA SER A 21 -39.11 -5.00 26.25
C SER A 21 -37.69 -4.80 26.79
N THR A 22 -37.39 -5.32 27.98
CA THR A 22 -36.04 -5.29 28.57
C THR A 22 -35.12 -6.29 27.87
N SER A 23 -35.59 -7.51 27.64
CA SER A 23 -34.82 -8.54 26.92
C SER A 23 -34.52 -8.15 25.48
N VAL A 24 -35.48 -7.55 24.76
CA VAL A 24 -35.26 -7.03 23.40
C VAL A 24 -34.26 -5.87 23.40
N ARG A 25 -34.36 -4.92 24.34
CA ARG A 25 -33.40 -3.81 24.45
C ARG A 25 -31.97 -4.28 24.72
N ILE A 26 -31.79 -5.29 25.58
CA ILE A 26 -30.48 -5.90 25.84
C ILE A 26 -29.95 -6.58 24.57
N ALA A 27 -30.76 -7.41 23.91
CA ALA A 27 -30.35 -8.08 22.68
C ALA A 27 -29.95 -7.10 21.58
N LEU A 28 -30.72 -6.01 21.41
CA LEU A 28 -30.44 -4.96 20.43
C LEU A 28 -29.16 -4.19 20.77
N GLY A 29 -28.93 -3.87 22.04
CA GLY A 29 -27.69 -3.24 22.50
C GLY A 29 -26.46 -4.12 22.27
N LEU A 30 -26.58 -5.43 22.50
CA LEU A 30 -25.51 -6.39 22.21
C LEU A 30 -25.27 -6.53 20.71
N ALA A 31 -26.32 -6.60 19.90
CA ALA A 31 -26.21 -6.68 18.45
C ALA A 31 -25.53 -5.43 17.88
N LEU A 32 -25.92 -4.22 18.32
CA LEU A 32 -25.28 -2.96 17.93
C LEU A 32 -23.81 -2.90 18.33
N CYS A 33 -23.48 -3.34 19.55
CA CYS A 33 -22.10 -3.38 20.02
C CYS A 33 -21.23 -4.33 19.18
N LEU A 34 -21.72 -5.56 18.96
CA LEU A 34 -21.02 -6.54 18.13
C LEU A 34 -20.88 -6.05 16.69
N PHE A 35 -21.93 -5.46 16.14
CA PHE A 35 -21.92 -4.88 14.79
C PHE A 35 -20.86 -3.79 14.67
N ALA A 36 -20.79 -2.86 15.61
CA ALA A 36 -19.79 -1.79 15.61
C ALA A 36 -18.36 -2.35 15.64
N ILE A 37 -18.09 -3.36 16.46
CA ILE A 37 -16.77 -4.01 16.53
C ILE A 37 -16.39 -4.65 15.20
N VAL A 38 -17.28 -5.47 14.64
CA VAL A 38 -17.02 -6.19 13.38
C VAL A 38 -16.88 -5.20 12.22
N ALA A 39 -17.69 -4.14 12.18
CA ALA A 39 -17.61 -3.10 11.16
C ALA A 39 -16.25 -2.39 11.19
N VAL A 40 -15.78 -1.97 12.37
CA VAL A 40 -14.48 -1.30 12.52
C VAL A 40 -13.34 -2.24 12.12
N LEU A 41 -13.36 -3.50 12.57
CA LEU A 41 -12.35 -4.49 12.18
C LEU A 41 -12.30 -4.70 10.66
N SER A 42 -13.47 -4.87 10.04
CA SER A 42 -13.58 -5.14 8.61
C SER A 42 -13.10 -3.95 7.79
N PHE A 43 -13.48 -2.73 8.19
CA PHE A 43 -13.04 -1.50 7.55
C PHE A 43 -11.52 -1.33 7.64
N MET A 44 -10.94 -1.54 8.83
CA MET A 44 -9.50 -1.40 9.04
C MET A 44 -8.71 -2.45 8.25
N GLN A 45 -9.15 -3.71 8.25
CA GLN A 45 -8.53 -4.76 7.44
C GLN A 45 -8.60 -4.46 5.93
N ALA A 46 -9.70 -3.87 5.47
CA ALA A 46 -9.83 -3.46 4.07
C ALA A 46 -8.88 -2.31 3.73
N LEU A 47 -8.84 -1.26 4.56
CA LEU A 47 -7.96 -0.11 4.33
C LEU A 47 -6.49 -0.52 4.33
N GLN A 48 -6.06 -1.34 5.28
CA GLN A 48 -4.69 -1.83 5.36
C GLN A 48 -4.32 -2.73 4.18
N ARG A 49 -5.22 -3.64 3.76
CA ARG A 49 -5.00 -4.46 2.57
C ARG A 49 -4.80 -3.59 1.33
N ASN A 50 -5.64 -2.58 1.14
CA ASN A 50 -5.52 -1.67 0.00
C ASN A 50 -4.18 -0.90 0.03
N GLN A 51 -3.75 -0.42 1.21
CA GLN A 51 -2.43 0.22 1.33
C GLN A 51 -1.28 -0.73 1.00
N PHE A 52 -1.34 -1.99 1.46
CA PHE A 52 -0.32 -2.98 1.09
C PHE A 52 -0.34 -3.31 -0.39
N GLU A 53 -1.52 -3.40 -1.01
CA GLU A 53 -1.65 -3.56 -2.44
C GLU A 53 -1.03 -2.38 -3.19
N ASP A 54 -1.29 -1.14 -2.76
CA ASP A 54 -0.68 0.06 -3.36
C ASP A 54 0.86 0.06 -3.24
N ILE A 55 1.39 -0.29 -2.06
CA ILE A 55 2.86 -0.39 -1.85
C ILE A 55 3.46 -1.48 -2.74
N ARG A 56 2.81 -2.64 -2.79
CA ARG A 56 3.24 -3.77 -3.63
C ARG A 56 3.07 -3.48 -5.10
N THR A 57 2.12 -2.64 -5.52
CA THR A 57 1.96 -2.29 -6.93
C THR A 57 2.92 -1.19 -7.34
N PHE A 58 2.94 -0.08 -6.62
CA PHE A 58 3.58 1.14 -7.09
C PHE A 58 4.91 1.45 -6.42
N GLU A 59 5.15 1.08 -5.15
CA GLU A 59 6.34 1.52 -4.43
C GLU A 59 7.51 0.55 -4.54
N SER A 60 7.33 -0.69 -4.07
CA SER A 60 8.41 -1.65 -3.84
C SER A 60 8.26 -2.98 -4.56
N PHE A 61 7.18 -3.17 -5.34
CA PHE A 61 6.87 -4.45 -5.99
C PHE A 61 6.68 -5.58 -4.97
N ASP A 62 6.57 -6.84 -5.39
CA ASP A 62 6.52 -7.96 -4.45
C ASP A 62 7.94 -8.27 -3.93
N LEU A 63 8.91 -8.31 -4.85
CA LEU A 63 10.34 -8.37 -4.57
C LEU A 63 11.11 -7.35 -5.41
N GLN A 64 12.27 -6.94 -4.88
CA GLN A 64 13.23 -6.11 -5.58
C GLN A 64 14.59 -6.81 -5.57
N VAL A 65 15.26 -6.85 -6.72
CA VAL A 65 16.66 -7.26 -6.83
C VAL A 65 17.52 -6.05 -7.14
N GLN A 66 18.49 -5.75 -6.27
CA GLN A 66 19.45 -4.68 -6.49
C GLN A 66 20.56 -5.17 -7.42
N LEU A 67 20.78 -4.45 -8.53
CA LEU A 67 21.90 -4.73 -9.43
C LEU A 67 23.14 -3.96 -8.98
N GLN A 68 24.31 -4.56 -9.18
CA GLN A 68 25.62 -3.96 -8.88
C GLN A 68 26.12 -3.05 -10.01
N GLN A 69 25.53 -3.17 -11.21
CA GLN A 69 25.92 -2.47 -12.42
C GLN A 69 24.76 -1.62 -12.95
N SER A 70 25.10 -0.52 -13.63
CA SER A 70 24.15 0.43 -14.24
C SER A 70 23.94 0.19 -15.74
N ASN A 71 24.35 -0.97 -16.27
CA ASN A 71 24.15 -1.30 -17.68
C ASN A 71 22.71 -1.78 -17.91
N LEU A 72 21.97 -1.09 -18.79
CA LEU A 72 20.57 -1.39 -19.07
C LEU A 72 20.39 -2.74 -19.77
N GLU A 73 21.27 -3.08 -20.73
CA GLU A 73 21.15 -4.33 -21.49
C GLU A 73 21.32 -5.54 -20.57
N GLU A 74 22.34 -5.52 -19.71
CA GLU A 74 22.55 -6.55 -18.70
C GLU A 74 21.39 -6.63 -17.71
N ALA A 75 20.85 -5.48 -17.28
CA ALA A 75 19.69 -5.44 -16.39
C ALA A 75 18.45 -6.10 -17.02
N GLN A 76 18.21 -5.84 -18.30
CA GLN A 76 17.12 -6.45 -19.06
C GLN A 76 17.32 -7.96 -19.25
N GLU A 77 18.54 -8.43 -19.49
CA GLU A 77 18.85 -9.86 -19.56
C GLU A 77 18.56 -10.55 -18.21
N VAL A 78 18.94 -9.90 -17.11
CA VAL A 78 18.67 -10.42 -15.76
C VAL A 78 17.16 -10.43 -15.48
N ALA A 79 16.43 -9.37 -15.86
CA ALA A 79 14.98 -9.32 -15.71
C ALA A 79 14.28 -10.48 -16.45
N LYS A 80 14.64 -10.71 -17.72
CA LYS A 80 14.13 -11.84 -18.52
C LYS A 80 14.46 -13.20 -17.89
N ARG A 81 15.65 -13.35 -17.30
CA ARG A 81 16.02 -14.60 -16.61
C ARG A 81 15.18 -14.85 -15.36
N ILE A 82 14.81 -13.80 -14.64
CA ILE A 82 13.94 -13.88 -13.46
C ILE A 82 12.49 -14.12 -13.89
N GLU A 83 12.02 -13.47 -14.96
CA GLU A 83 10.68 -13.65 -15.51
C GLU A 83 10.43 -15.08 -16.02
N ALA A 84 11.48 -15.77 -16.50
CA ALA A 84 11.37 -17.15 -16.97
C ALA A 84 11.07 -18.19 -15.87
N LEU A 85 10.99 -17.79 -14.60
CA LEU A 85 10.63 -18.67 -13.49
C LEU A 85 9.12 -18.85 -13.40
N ASP A 86 8.65 -20.09 -13.23
CA ASP A 86 7.21 -20.40 -13.07
C ASP A 86 6.56 -19.71 -11.85
N SER A 87 7.37 -19.29 -10.88
CA SER A 87 6.94 -18.58 -9.67
C SER A 87 6.80 -17.07 -9.86
N VAL A 88 7.26 -16.53 -10.98
CA VAL A 88 7.28 -15.10 -11.28
C VAL A 88 6.23 -14.78 -12.35
N SER A 89 5.43 -13.75 -12.09
CA SER A 89 4.39 -13.30 -13.04
C SER A 89 4.94 -12.31 -14.06
N SER A 90 5.85 -11.43 -13.63
CA SER A 90 6.57 -10.49 -14.51
C SER A 90 7.78 -9.94 -13.77
N ALA A 91 8.86 -9.63 -14.50
CA ALA A 91 10.02 -8.96 -13.94
C ALA A 91 10.55 -7.91 -14.92
N PHE A 92 10.81 -6.69 -14.43
CA PHE A 92 11.14 -5.55 -15.27
C PHE A 92 12.19 -4.65 -14.62
N VAL A 93 12.89 -3.86 -15.44
CA VAL A 93 13.92 -2.94 -14.96
C VAL A 93 13.28 -1.61 -14.54
N TYR A 94 13.74 -1.07 -13.42
CA TYR A 94 13.39 0.27 -12.98
C TYR A 94 14.53 0.96 -12.24
N ALA A 95 14.45 2.29 -12.14
CA ALA A 95 15.39 3.12 -11.43
C ALA A 95 14.69 4.30 -10.77
N ASP A 96 15.15 4.66 -9.56
CA ASP A 96 14.65 5.80 -8.80
C ASP A 96 15.77 6.78 -8.54
N ILE A 97 15.54 8.05 -8.85
CA ILE A 97 16.43 9.15 -8.46
C ILE A 97 15.64 10.25 -7.76
N PRO A 98 16.13 10.79 -6.62
CA PRO A 98 15.51 11.95 -5.99
C PRO A 98 15.72 13.18 -6.87
N VAL A 99 14.65 13.98 -7.05
CA VAL A 99 14.67 15.18 -7.89
C VAL A 99 13.91 16.33 -7.23
N ILE A 100 14.29 17.54 -7.59
CA ILE A 100 13.52 18.75 -7.33
C ILE A 100 13.14 19.33 -8.69
N THR A 101 11.84 19.47 -8.91
CA THR A 101 11.29 20.02 -10.15
C THR A 101 10.78 21.43 -9.91
N GLN A 102 11.04 22.33 -10.84
CA GLN A 102 10.54 23.71 -10.82
C GLN A 102 9.72 23.96 -12.09
N ALA A 103 8.46 24.36 -11.90
CA ALA A 103 7.57 24.79 -12.97
C ALA A 103 7.87 26.23 -13.40
N GLN A 104 7.32 26.65 -14.54
CA GLN A 104 7.55 27.99 -15.10
C GLN A 104 7.01 29.12 -14.21
N ASP A 105 5.97 28.85 -13.42
CA ASP A 105 5.39 29.78 -12.45
C ASP A 105 6.23 29.92 -11.16
N GLY A 106 7.36 29.20 -11.07
CA GLY A 106 8.25 29.18 -9.92
C GLY A 106 7.88 28.16 -8.85
N THR A 107 6.77 27.44 -9.00
CA THR A 107 6.36 26.37 -8.08
C THR A 107 7.42 25.27 -8.07
N THR A 108 7.90 24.90 -6.88
CA THR A 108 8.85 23.81 -6.70
C THR A 108 8.18 22.60 -6.06
N VAL A 109 8.41 21.44 -6.65
CA VAL A 109 7.93 20.14 -6.14
C VAL A 109 9.16 19.26 -5.95
N ALA A 110 9.37 18.80 -4.71
CA ALA A 110 10.38 17.80 -4.40
C ALA A 110 9.74 16.42 -4.51
N GLY A 111 10.46 15.47 -5.09
CA GLY A 111 9.98 14.11 -5.26
C GLY A 111 11.07 13.19 -5.77
N ARG A 112 10.66 12.17 -6.51
CA ARG A 112 11.53 11.26 -7.24
C ARG A 112 11.13 11.19 -8.70
N MET A 113 12.11 10.98 -9.55
CA MET A 113 11.90 10.53 -10.91
C MET A 113 12.09 9.02 -10.92
N ARG A 114 11.03 8.31 -11.29
CA ARG A 114 11.03 6.87 -11.47
C ARG A 114 11.01 6.57 -12.97
N ALA A 115 12.05 5.90 -13.43
CA ALA A 115 12.07 5.32 -14.75
C ALA A 115 11.74 3.84 -14.64
N ILE A 116 10.82 3.35 -15.46
CA ILE A 116 10.33 1.97 -15.38
C ILE A 116 9.95 1.44 -16.75
N GLU A 117 10.28 0.18 -17.02
CA GLU A 117 9.66 -0.62 -18.07
C GLU A 117 8.30 -1.09 -17.56
N ALA A 118 7.26 -0.30 -17.85
CA ALA A 118 5.95 -0.51 -17.25
C ALA A 118 5.29 -1.82 -17.72
N GLU A 119 5.27 -2.81 -16.84
CA GLU A 119 4.69 -4.13 -17.11
C GLU A 119 3.83 -4.64 -15.94
N GLY A 120 3.05 -5.68 -16.23
CA GLY A 120 2.21 -6.38 -15.25
C GLY A 120 1.27 -5.45 -14.48
N ARG A 121 1.17 -5.68 -13.17
CA ARG A 121 0.25 -4.97 -12.26
C ARG A 121 0.45 -3.46 -12.26
N PHE A 122 1.70 -2.98 -12.45
CA PHE A 122 1.99 -1.55 -12.50
C PHE A 122 1.28 -0.88 -13.68
N ALA A 123 1.46 -1.44 -14.88
CA ALA A 123 0.88 -0.89 -16.10
C ALA A 123 -0.65 -0.98 -16.11
N GLU A 124 -1.21 -2.07 -15.57
CA GLU A 124 -2.66 -2.28 -15.49
C GLU A 124 -3.37 -1.26 -14.58
N GLN A 125 -2.74 -0.84 -13.49
CA GLN A 125 -3.32 0.08 -12.51
C GLN A 125 -2.91 1.55 -12.74
N LEU A 126 -2.05 1.80 -13.73
CA LEU A 126 -1.61 3.13 -14.09
C LEU A 126 -2.55 3.75 -15.12
N ASN A 127 -3.24 4.82 -14.74
CA ASN A 127 -4.21 5.47 -15.60
C ASN A 127 -3.61 6.72 -16.27
N SER A 128 -3.74 6.81 -17.59
CA SER A 128 -3.43 8.05 -18.31
C SER A 128 -4.65 8.97 -18.28
N TYR A 129 -4.49 10.17 -17.71
CA TYR A 129 -5.49 11.23 -17.80
C TYR A 129 -5.38 11.98 -19.12
N ARG A 130 -4.15 12.32 -19.53
CA ARG A 130 -3.84 12.96 -20.83
C ARG A 130 -2.45 12.58 -21.29
N GLY A 131 -2.28 12.41 -22.60
CA GLY A 131 -0.98 12.14 -23.22
C GLY A 131 -0.52 10.69 -23.07
N THR A 132 0.72 10.45 -23.45
CA THR A 132 1.37 9.12 -23.40
C THR A 132 2.37 9.12 -22.25
N ILE A 133 2.15 8.26 -21.25
CA ILE A 133 2.92 8.26 -19.99
C ILE A 133 4.41 8.02 -20.23
N PHE A 134 4.72 7.03 -21.07
CA PHE A 134 6.09 6.68 -21.44
C PHE A 134 6.35 7.17 -22.86
N SER A 135 7.14 8.23 -22.96
CA SER A 135 7.61 8.80 -24.21
C SER A 135 9.05 9.24 -24.02
N GLU A 136 9.93 8.85 -24.95
CA GLU A 136 11.34 9.21 -24.90
C GLU A 136 11.51 10.73 -24.78
N GLY A 137 12.41 11.15 -23.88
CA GLY A 137 12.75 12.54 -23.60
C GLY A 137 11.69 13.33 -22.83
N LYS A 138 10.57 12.71 -22.41
CA LYS A 138 9.47 13.38 -21.71
C LYS A 138 9.26 12.83 -20.30
N LEU A 139 8.61 13.64 -19.48
CA LEU A 139 8.14 13.27 -18.15
C LEU A 139 6.63 13.15 -18.13
N ALA A 140 6.12 12.21 -17.35
CA ALA A 140 4.74 12.18 -16.92
C ALA A 140 4.63 12.65 -15.48
N SER A 141 3.72 13.60 -15.23
CA SER A 141 3.43 14.09 -13.89
C SER A 141 2.10 13.52 -13.40
N SER A 142 1.94 13.37 -12.08
CA SER A 142 0.64 13.01 -11.55
C SER A 142 -0.38 14.15 -11.76
N TYR A 143 -1.63 13.78 -11.96
CA TYR A 143 -2.78 14.67 -11.98
C TYR A 143 -2.93 15.47 -10.68
N SER A 144 -2.39 14.98 -9.56
CA SER A 144 -2.31 15.70 -8.29
C SER A 144 -1.61 17.06 -8.42
N ASN A 145 -0.65 17.17 -9.35
CA ASN A 145 0.12 18.38 -9.65
C ASN A 145 -0.45 19.21 -10.82
N SER A 146 -1.62 18.82 -11.36
CA SER A 146 -2.21 19.42 -12.57
C SER A 146 -2.54 20.91 -12.46
N ARG A 147 -2.62 21.44 -11.24
CA ARG A 147 -2.84 22.87 -10.98
C ARG A 147 -1.64 23.73 -11.38
N SER A 148 -0.43 23.23 -11.20
CA SER A 148 0.82 23.93 -11.48
C SER A 148 1.55 23.39 -12.72
N ILE A 149 1.24 22.15 -13.12
CA ILE A 149 1.93 21.42 -14.19
C ILE A 149 0.90 20.94 -15.21
N LYS A 150 1.05 21.34 -16.47
CA LYS A 150 0.19 20.88 -17.58
C LYS A 150 1.01 20.12 -18.63
N VAL A 151 0.30 19.33 -19.44
CA VAL A 151 0.89 18.68 -20.61
C VAL A 151 1.39 19.76 -21.58
N GLY A 152 2.64 19.61 -22.04
CA GLY A 152 3.34 20.58 -22.89
C GLY A 152 4.16 21.61 -22.12
N ASP A 153 4.05 21.67 -20.79
CA ASP A 153 4.89 22.57 -19.99
C ASP A 153 6.32 22.03 -19.89
N GLU A 154 7.29 22.94 -19.83
CA GLU A 154 8.67 22.61 -19.54
C GLU A 154 8.94 22.69 -18.04
N LEU A 155 9.43 21.60 -17.46
CA LEU A 155 9.88 21.55 -16.07
C LEU A 155 11.39 21.48 -15.97
N LYS A 156 11.92 22.30 -15.07
CA LYS A 156 13.33 22.32 -14.72
C LYS A 156 13.58 21.29 -13.63
N VAL A 157 14.18 20.17 -13.99
CA VAL A 157 14.52 19.07 -13.09
C VAL A 157 15.94 19.24 -12.60
N THR A 158 16.10 19.20 -11.28
CA THR A 158 17.38 19.26 -10.60
C THR A 158 17.60 17.95 -9.84
N LEU A 159 18.73 17.30 -10.11
CA LEU A 159 19.12 16.03 -9.51
C LEU A 159 20.55 16.11 -9.00
N LEU A 160 20.91 15.22 -8.08
CA LEU A 160 22.25 15.09 -7.56
C LEU A 160 22.95 13.91 -8.23
N ARG A 161 24.08 14.15 -8.89
CA ARG A 161 24.88 13.09 -9.54
C ARG A 161 26.28 13.01 -8.93
N LYS A 162 26.94 11.86 -9.04
CA LYS A 162 28.36 11.75 -8.65
C LYS A 162 29.22 12.62 -9.56
N GLY A 163 30.10 13.41 -8.96
CA GLY A 163 31.06 14.23 -9.70
C GLY A 163 32.32 13.45 -10.05
N ARG A 164 33.06 13.88 -11.09
CA ARG A 164 34.38 13.31 -11.43
C ARG A 164 35.48 13.69 -10.42
N GLN A 165 35.29 14.77 -9.65
CA GLN A 165 36.22 15.29 -8.64
C GLN A 165 35.57 15.63 -7.29
N ALA A 166 34.28 15.99 -7.26
CA ALA A 166 33.49 16.19 -6.04
C ALA A 166 32.58 14.98 -5.80
N THR A 167 32.29 14.65 -4.52
CA THR A 167 31.48 13.49 -4.16
C THR A 167 30.08 13.52 -4.79
N VAL A 168 29.47 14.71 -4.91
CA VAL A 168 28.14 14.93 -5.51
C VAL A 168 28.04 16.34 -6.13
N ILE A 169 27.47 16.48 -7.33
CA ILE A 169 27.27 17.75 -8.05
C ILE A 169 25.79 17.86 -8.49
N PRO A 170 25.13 19.02 -8.31
CA PRO A 170 23.79 19.23 -8.85
C PRO A 170 23.83 19.33 -10.38
N ALA A 171 23.01 18.54 -11.04
CA ALA A 171 22.76 18.62 -12.48
C ALA A 171 21.32 19.09 -12.70
N GLN A 172 21.16 19.98 -13.68
CA GLN A 172 19.86 20.57 -14.00
C GLN A 172 19.55 20.39 -15.48
N ARG A 173 18.35 19.92 -15.79
CA ARG A 173 17.86 19.70 -17.16
C ARG A 173 16.40 20.12 -17.26
N THR A 174 16.05 20.65 -18.41
CA THR A 174 14.65 20.98 -18.73
C THR A 174 14.05 19.82 -19.50
N LEU A 175 12.87 19.36 -19.07
CA LEU A 175 12.14 18.26 -19.68
C LEU A 175 10.68 18.68 -19.89
N GLU A 176 10.10 18.27 -21.01
CA GLU A 176 8.70 18.53 -21.33
C GLU A 176 7.79 17.51 -20.63
N ILE A 177 6.64 17.96 -20.14
CA ILE A 177 5.59 17.08 -19.62
C ILE A 177 4.79 16.50 -20.78
N GLY A 178 5.01 15.22 -21.07
CA GLY A 178 4.31 14.48 -22.12
C GLY A 178 2.95 13.94 -21.71
N ALA A 179 2.71 13.76 -20.40
CA ALA A 179 1.47 13.19 -19.91
C ALA A 179 1.13 13.58 -18.47
N LEU A 180 -0.15 13.42 -18.14
CA LEU A 180 -0.67 13.41 -16.79
C LEU A 180 -1.23 12.03 -16.47
N TYR A 181 -0.79 11.42 -15.37
CA TYR A 181 -1.26 10.11 -14.91
C TYR A 181 -1.93 10.21 -13.54
N TYR A 182 -2.65 9.17 -13.14
CA TYR A 182 -3.07 9.00 -11.75
C TYR A 182 -3.09 7.52 -11.37
N THR A 183 -2.92 7.25 -10.08
CA THR A 183 -2.95 5.89 -9.52
C THR A 183 -3.96 5.81 -8.36
N THR A 184 -4.10 4.63 -7.77
CA THR A 184 -4.85 4.44 -6.52
C THR A 184 -4.07 4.94 -5.30
N SER A 185 -2.74 5.04 -5.42
CA SER A 185 -1.85 5.41 -4.32
C SER A 185 -1.64 6.92 -4.25
N TYR A 186 -2.19 7.55 -3.22
CA TYR A 186 -2.02 8.97 -2.95
C TYR A 186 -0.55 9.37 -2.77
N ASP A 187 0.20 8.60 -1.97
CA ASP A 187 1.59 8.90 -1.66
C ASP A 187 2.48 8.79 -2.91
N PHE A 188 2.23 7.80 -3.77
CA PHE A 188 2.93 7.65 -5.04
C PHE A 188 2.70 8.85 -5.96
N ASP A 189 1.44 9.23 -6.14
CA ASP A 189 1.01 10.33 -7.00
C ASP A 189 1.57 11.69 -6.58
N HIS A 190 1.76 11.92 -5.28
CA HIS A 190 2.29 13.19 -4.80
C HIS A 190 3.82 13.31 -4.89
N THR A 191 4.53 12.18 -4.91
CA THR A 191 5.99 12.16 -4.77
C THR A 191 6.72 11.71 -6.03
N THR A 192 6.02 11.18 -7.04
CA THR A 192 6.65 10.53 -8.19
C THR A 192 6.39 11.27 -9.51
N PHE A 193 7.42 11.35 -10.33
CA PHE A 193 7.35 11.64 -11.76
C PHE A 193 7.79 10.40 -12.53
N LEU A 194 7.11 10.05 -13.61
CA LEU A 194 7.40 8.87 -14.41
C LEU A 194 8.14 9.24 -15.70
N THR A 195 9.06 8.38 -16.12
CA THR A 195 9.78 8.49 -17.40
C THR A 195 10.24 7.11 -17.86
N ASP A 196 10.90 7.04 -19.01
CA ASP A 196 11.53 5.85 -19.56
C ASP A 196 13.00 5.72 -19.10
N LEU A 197 13.49 4.46 -19.05
CA LEU A 197 14.87 4.13 -18.65
C LEU A 197 15.93 4.90 -19.48
N PRO A 198 15.84 4.97 -20.82
CA PRO A 198 16.77 5.73 -21.64
C PRO A 198 16.87 7.20 -21.22
N THR A 199 15.74 7.89 -21.03
CA THR A 199 15.72 9.29 -20.58
C THR A 199 16.41 9.47 -19.23
N LEU A 200 16.13 8.62 -18.24
CA LEU A 200 16.78 8.72 -16.94
C LEU A 200 18.29 8.46 -17.01
N LEU A 201 18.73 7.47 -17.80
CA LEU A 201 20.14 7.15 -17.96
C LEU A 201 20.91 8.24 -18.74
N LEU A 202 20.26 8.95 -19.67
CA LEU A 202 20.83 10.14 -20.30
C LEU A 202 21.07 11.28 -19.28
N LEU A 203 20.21 11.41 -18.28
CA LEU A 203 20.34 12.40 -17.21
C LEU A 203 21.39 11.99 -16.17
N ASN A 204 21.40 10.71 -15.80
CA ASN A 204 22.29 10.11 -14.82
C ASN A 204 22.72 8.69 -15.23
N PRO A 205 23.83 8.54 -15.97
CA PRO A 205 24.31 7.24 -16.44
C PRO A 205 24.65 6.25 -15.33
N ASP A 206 25.02 6.76 -14.15
CA ASP A 206 25.38 5.96 -12.97
C ASP A 206 24.16 5.67 -12.06
N ALA A 207 22.94 5.83 -12.57
CA ALA A 207 21.74 5.55 -11.78
C ALA A 207 21.70 4.07 -11.37
N PRO A 208 21.38 3.76 -10.11
CA PRO A 208 21.32 2.38 -9.64
C PRO A 208 20.09 1.68 -10.24
N LEU A 209 20.31 0.79 -11.18
CA LEU A 209 19.26 -0.05 -11.76
C LEU A 209 18.83 -1.14 -10.76
N LYS A 210 17.55 -1.47 -10.80
CA LYS A 210 16.88 -2.45 -9.96
C LYS A 210 15.92 -3.27 -10.81
N ILE A 211 15.61 -4.46 -10.34
CA ILE A 211 14.59 -5.32 -10.96
C ILE A 211 13.41 -5.40 -10.01
N GLY A 212 12.23 -5.00 -10.51
CA GLY A 212 10.96 -5.21 -9.84
C GLY A 212 10.41 -6.56 -10.25
N VAL A 213 9.86 -7.31 -9.29
CA VAL A 213 9.31 -8.65 -9.53
C VAL A 213 7.91 -8.71 -8.95
N TYR A 214 6.96 -9.18 -9.76
CA TYR A 214 5.62 -9.56 -9.31
C TYR A 214 5.50 -11.08 -9.22
N THR A 215 4.79 -11.54 -8.19
CA THR A 215 4.50 -12.96 -7.99
C THR A 215 3.12 -13.17 -7.36
N GLU A 216 2.47 -14.25 -7.75
CA GLU A 216 1.26 -14.75 -7.10
C GLU A 216 1.57 -15.77 -5.98
N GLN A 217 2.81 -16.24 -5.89
CA GLN A 217 3.26 -17.18 -4.87
C GLN A 217 3.67 -16.48 -3.57
N ALA A 218 3.97 -17.28 -2.55
CA ALA A 218 4.49 -16.74 -1.30
C ALA A 218 5.84 -16.06 -1.50
N VAL A 219 5.90 -14.76 -1.21
CA VAL A 219 7.07 -13.88 -1.44
C VAL A 219 8.36 -14.44 -0.84
N ASP A 220 8.28 -15.09 0.33
CA ASP A 220 9.44 -15.70 0.98
C ASP A 220 9.99 -16.91 0.21
N GLY A 221 9.13 -17.68 -0.44
CA GLY A 221 9.52 -18.81 -1.28
C GLY A 221 10.26 -18.35 -2.53
N VAL A 222 9.71 -17.35 -3.21
CA VAL A 222 10.34 -16.75 -4.41
C VAL A 222 11.67 -16.08 -4.05
N LYS A 223 11.76 -15.44 -2.89
CA LYS A 223 13.03 -14.89 -2.40
C LYS A 223 14.11 -15.98 -2.28
N GLN A 224 13.79 -17.14 -1.72
CA GLN A 224 14.76 -18.25 -1.61
C GLN A 224 15.19 -18.76 -2.99
N GLU A 225 14.26 -18.85 -3.94
CA GLU A 225 14.56 -19.23 -5.32
C GLU A 225 15.48 -18.21 -6.03
N LEU A 226 15.24 -16.91 -5.83
CA LEU A 226 16.15 -15.88 -6.34
C LEU A 226 17.54 -15.97 -5.72
N MET A 227 17.63 -16.29 -4.42
CA MET A 227 18.91 -16.48 -3.74
C MET A 227 19.69 -17.67 -4.30
N THR A 228 19.03 -18.79 -4.62
CA THR A 228 19.69 -19.96 -5.22
C THR A 228 20.12 -19.72 -6.66
N LEU A 229 19.42 -18.85 -7.39
CA LEU A 229 19.80 -18.38 -8.75
C LEU A 229 20.94 -17.36 -8.77
N GLY A 230 21.49 -17.01 -7.61
CA GLY A 230 22.63 -16.09 -7.50
C GLY A 230 22.25 -14.63 -7.31
N PHE A 231 21.04 -14.33 -6.83
CA PHE A 231 20.60 -12.98 -6.46
C PHE A 231 20.45 -12.83 -4.93
N PRO A 232 21.56 -12.82 -4.17
CA PRO A 232 21.51 -12.76 -2.70
C PRO A 232 20.99 -11.42 -2.16
N GLN A 233 20.96 -10.37 -2.99
CA GLN A 233 20.46 -9.03 -2.64
C GLN A 233 18.97 -8.85 -3.00
N ALA A 234 18.22 -9.94 -3.05
CA ALA A 234 16.77 -9.89 -3.20
C ALA A 234 16.10 -9.50 -1.88
N SER A 235 15.29 -8.44 -1.92
CA SER A 235 14.55 -7.91 -0.77
C SER A 235 13.06 -7.99 -1.04
N THR A 236 12.29 -8.39 -0.04
CA THR A 236 10.81 -8.36 -0.14
C THR A 236 10.29 -6.95 0.14
N TRP A 237 9.05 -6.67 -0.30
CA TRP A 237 8.37 -5.41 0.02
C TRP A 237 8.31 -5.10 1.53
N ARG A 238 8.23 -6.13 2.38
CA ARG A 238 8.24 -6.00 3.85
C ARG A 238 9.59 -5.54 4.38
N GLU A 239 10.68 -6.00 3.77
CA GLU A 239 12.04 -5.63 4.18
C GLU A 239 12.39 -4.21 3.71
N ILE A 240 11.98 -3.86 2.49
CA ILE A 240 12.17 -2.50 1.93
C ILE A 240 11.41 -1.47 2.77
N ASN A 241 10.19 -1.80 3.18
CA ASN A 241 9.30 -0.91 3.93
C ASN A 241 9.17 -1.32 5.39
N ALA A 242 10.24 -1.85 6.01
CA ALA A 242 10.17 -2.43 7.35
C ALA A 242 9.62 -1.48 8.43
N SER A 243 9.91 -0.17 8.33
CA SER A 243 9.37 0.82 9.28
C SER A 243 7.87 1.00 9.11
N LEU A 244 7.38 1.13 7.87
CA LEU A 244 5.97 1.30 7.55
C LEU A 244 5.19 0.02 7.88
N TYR A 245 5.70 -1.14 7.47
CA TYR A 245 5.13 -2.44 7.79
C TYR A 245 5.04 -2.65 9.31
N GLY A 246 6.13 -2.38 10.05
CA GLY A 246 6.15 -2.50 11.50
C GLY A 246 5.17 -1.54 12.19
N ALA A 247 5.03 -0.31 11.69
CA ALA A 247 4.06 0.64 12.19
C ALA A 247 2.61 0.15 11.96
N MET A 248 2.28 -0.33 10.76
CA MET A 248 0.96 -0.87 10.44
C MET A 248 0.63 -2.13 11.25
N GLU A 249 1.60 -3.02 11.45
CA GLU A 249 1.45 -4.21 12.28
C GLU A 249 1.18 -3.83 13.74
N LEU A 250 1.90 -2.83 14.26
CA LEU A 250 1.69 -2.31 15.60
C LEU A 250 0.29 -1.69 15.74
N GLU A 251 -0.13 -0.88 14.76
CA GLU A 251 -1.45 -0.25 14.73
C GLU A 251 -2.56 -1.33 14.77
N GLN A 252 -2.44 -2.38 13.96
CA GLN A 252 -3.40 -3.48 13.94
C GLN A 252 -3.47 -4.19 15.30
N LYS A 253 -2.32 -4.47 15.92
CA LYS A 253 -2.26 -5.10 17.25
C LYS A 253 -2.87 -4.19 18.32
N MET A 254 -2.61 -2.89 18.28
CA MET A 254 -3.17 -1.92 19.21
C MET A 254 -4.69 -1.83 19.07
N MET A 255 -5.22 -1.71 17.86
CA MET A 255 -6.67 -1.68 17.63
C MET A 255 -7.34 -2.97 18.07
N THR A 256 -6.76 -4.13 17.76
CA THR A 256 -7.28 -5.44 18.20
C THR A 256 -7.32 -5.54 19.73
N LEU A 257 -6.27 -5.06 20.41
CA LEU A 257 -6.22 -5.01 21.87
C LEU A 257 -7.28 -4.05 22.45
N MET A 258 -7.44 -2.86 21.89
CA MET A 258 -8.45 -1.89 22.32
C MET A 258 -9.87 -2.46 22.19
N LEU A 259 -10.17 -3.10 21.06
CA LEU A 259 -11.46 -3.74 20.82
C LEU A 259 -11.69 -4.93 21.76
N PHE A 260 -10.66 -5.73 22.00
CA PHE A 260 -10.71 -6.83 22.98
C PHE A 260 -11.04 -6.31 24.39
N LEU A 261 -10.38 -5.24 24.83
CA LEU A 261 -10.67 -4.58 26.11
C LEU A 261 -12.10 -4.01 26.15
N MET A 262 -12.58 -3.44 25.05
CA MET A 262 -13.96 -2.95 24.95
C MET A 262 -14.97 -4.08 25.15
N VAL A 263 -14.74 -5.25 24.53
CA VAL A 263 -15.59 -6.43 24.74
C VAL A 263 -15.58 -6.87 26.21
N ILE A 264 -14.42 -6.87 26.86
CA ILE A 264 -14.31 -7.22 28.29
C ILE A 264 -15.17 -6.27 29.15
N VAL A 265 -15.06 -4.96 28.91
CA VAL A 265 -15.87 -3.95 29.63
C VAL A 265 -17.37 -4.23 29.44
N VAL A 266 -17.78 -4.51 28.21
CA VAL A 266 -19.17 -4.84 27.89
C VAL A 266 -19.63 -6.11 28.60
N LEU A 267 -18.82 -7.17 28.62
CA LEU A 267 -19.11 -8.41 29.34
C LEU A 267 -19.29 -8.19 30.85
N VAL A 268 -18.45 -7.37 31.47
CA VAL A 268 -18.58 -6.99 32.89
C VAL A 268 -19.87 -6.21 33.13
N HIS A 269 -20.20 -5.27 32.24
CA HIS A 269 -21.46 -4.52 32.31
C HIS A 269 -22.69 -5.43 32.20
N ILE A 270 -22.70 -6.38 31.26
CA ILE A 270 -23.76 -7.37 31.10
C ILE A 270 -23.89 -8.19 32.37
N ARG A 271 -22.79 -8.76 32.87
CA ARG A 271 -22.79 -9.59 34.09
C ARG A 271 -23.38 -8.83 35.28
N ASN A 272 -22.97 -7.59 35.47
CA ASN A 272 -23.46 -6.74 36.55
C ASN A 272 -24.97 -6.43 36.38
N SER A 273 -25.41 -6.15 35.16
CA SER A 273 -26.82 -5.89 34.86
C SER A 273 -27.71 -7.13 35.07
N SER A 274 -27.29 -8.28 34.54
CA SER A 274 -27.99 -9.56 34.71
C SER A 274 -28.05 -9.98 36.18
N ARG A 275 -26.97 -9.80 36.95
CA ARG A 275 -26.96 -10.08 38.39
C ARG A 275 -27.98 -9.22 39.14
N ARG A 276 -28.06 -7.92 38.84
CA ARG A 276 -29.07 -7.03 39.45
C ARG A 276 -30.50 -7.48 39.12
N LEU A 277 -30.77 -7.88 37.89
CA LEU A 277 -32.08 -8.39 37.48
C LEU A 277 -32.48 -9.66 38.25
N LEU A 278 -31.55 -10.60 38.42
CA LEU A 278 -31.80 -11.82 39.18
C LEU A 278 -32.09 -11.54 40.67
N LEU A 279 -31.32 -10.63 41.29
CA LEU A 279 -31.54 -10.24 42.69
C LEU A 279 -32.88 -9.54 42.89
N ALA A 280 -33.32 -8.71 41.94
CA ALA A 280 -34.65 -8.10 41.99
C ALA A 280 -35.76 -9.16 41.95
N LYS A 281 -35.59 -10.21 41.14
CA LYS A 281 -36.55 -11.32 41.06
C LYS A 281 -36.58 -12.23 42.28
N GLN A 282 -35.45 -12.43 42.95
CA GLN A 282 -35.41 -13.18 44.22
C GLN A 282 -36.14 -12.47 45.37
N ARG A 283 -36.33 -11.15 45.31
CA ARG A 283 -37.11 -10.40 46.31
C ARG A 283 -38.62 -10.39 46.03
N GLU A 284 -39.04 -10.76 44.82
CA GLU A 284 -40.45 -10.87 44.44
C GLU A 284 -41.03 -12.27 44.72
N ILE A 285 -40.20 -13.25 45.10
CA ILE A 285 -40.55 -14.62 45.47
C ILE A 285 -40.47 -14.74 46.99
#